data_AF-A0A061CYX9-F1
#
_entry.id   AF-A0A061CYX9-F1
#
_cell.length_a   1.000
_cell.length_b   1.000
_cell.length_c   1.000
_cell.angle_alpha   90.00
_cell.angle_beta   90.00
_cell.angle_gamma   90.00
#
_symmetry.space_group_name_H-M   'P 1'
#
loop_
_entity.id
_entity.type
_entity.pdbx_description
1 polymer ?
#
loop_
_entity_poly.entity_id
_entity_poly.type
_entity_poly.pdbx_seq_one_letter_code
_entity_poly.pdbx_strand_id
1 'polypeptide(L)'
;MEISANAFRSGLNGIQSGQRRADQAAADIASNTVNPAQQATQTPPQNQVNPSSQVAERSRPDLTESLVTLRAAENEVRANARVVDTADEVLGTLIDTRA
;
A
#
# COMPACT_ATOMS: atom_id res chain seq x y z
N MET A 1 14.26 21.72 -18.97
CA MET A 1 13.51 22.25 -17.80
C MET A 1 12.09 21.68 -17.72
N GLU A 2 11.34 21.50 -18.83
CA GLU A 2 9.99 20.91 -18.76
C GLU A 2 9.95 19.46 -18.26
N ILE A 3 10.98 18.66 -18.57
CA ILE A 3 11.03 17.24 -18.17
C ILE A 3 11.10 17.09 -16.64
N SER A 4 11.92 17.89 -15.94
CA SER A 4 12.01 17.86 -14.47
C SER A 4 10.74 18.37 -13.78
N ALA A 5 10.09 19.40 -14.34
CA ALA A 5 8.82 19.91 -13.81
C ALA A 5 7.67 18.88 -13.93
N ASN A 6 7.63 18.16 -15.05
CA ASN A 6 6.66 17.10 -15.29
C ASN A 6 6.95 15.86 -14.43
N ALA A 7 8.22 15.48 -14.28
CA ALA A 7 8.65 14.37 -13.43
C ALA A 7 8.37 14.63 -11.93
N PHE A 8 8.65 15.84 -11.45
CA PHE A 8 8.34 16.26 -10.07
C PHE A 8 6.84 16.19 -9.79
N ARG A 9 6.00 16.74 -10.69
CA ARG A 9 4.53 16.64 -10.57
C ARG A 9 4.05 15.20 -10.61
N SER A 10 4.59 14.36 -11.49
CA SER A 10 4.24 12.94 -11.55
C SER A 10 4.62 12.21 -10.26
N GLY A 11 5.81 12.49 -9.71
CA GLY A 11 6.26 11.95 -8.43
C GLY A 11 5.36 12.36 -7.28
N LEU A 12 5.00 13.64 -7.20
CA LEU A 12 4.10 14.16 -6.16
C LEU A 12 2.71 13.50 -6.21
N ASN A 13 2.14 13.37 -7.41
CA ASN A 13 0.86 12.69 -7.62
C ASN A 13 0.95 11.19 -7.28
N GLY A 14 2.05 10.54 -7.64
CA GLY A 14 2.34 9.15 -7.31
C GLY A 14 2.45 8.92 -5.81
N ILE A 15 3.14 9.80 -5.08
CA ILE A 15 3.26 9.75 -3.62
C ILE A 15 1.88 9.88 -2.95
N GLN A 16 1.06 10.85 -3.37
CA GLN A 16 -0.28 11.03 -2.81
C GLN A 16 -1.20 9.82 -3.08
N SER A 17 -1.11 9.23 -4.28
CA SER A 17 -1.86 8.03 -4.64
C SER A 17 -1.38 6.79 -3.88
N GLY A 18 -0.06 6.64 -3.72
CA GLY A 18 0.57 5.57 -2.96
C GLY A 18 0.24 5.65 -1.48
N GLN A 19 0.22 6.86 -0.90
CA GLN A 19 -0.16 7.08 0.49
C GLN A 19 -1.59 6.60 0.76
N ARG A 20 -2.56 7.00 -0.08
CA ARG A 20 -3.96 6.52 0.06
C ARG A 20 -4.09 5.01 -0.03
N ARG A 21 -3.36 4.37 -0.95
CA ARG A 21 -3.35 2.90 -1.09
C ARG A 21 -2.70 2.22 0.11
N ALA A 22 -1.63 2.78 0.66
CA ALA A 22 -0.99 2.28 1.86
C ALA A 22 -1.92 2.37 3.08
N ASP A 23 -2.63 3.48 3.25
CA ASP A 23 -3.61 3.66 4.33
C ASP A 23 -4.76 2.64 4.23
N GLN A 24 -5.27 2.38 3.02
CA GLN A 24 -6.32 1.38 2.81
C GLN A 24 -5.82 -0.04 3.09
N ALA A 25 -4.66 -0.42 2.56
CA ALA A 25 -4.07 -1.72 2.83
C ALA A 25 -3.76 -1.93 4.33
N ALA A 26 -3.32 -0.89 5.03
CA ALA A 26 -3.10 -0.94 6.47
C ALA A 26 -4.42 -1.16 7.24
N ALA A 27 -5.52 -0.54 6.81
CA ALA A 27 -6.85 -0.76 7.40
C ALA A 27 -7.37 -2.19 7.15
N ASP A 28 -7.14 -2.73 5.95
CA ASP A 28 -7.53 -4.11 5.60
C ASP A 28 -6.72 -5.13 6.42
N ILE A 29 -5.42 -4.89 6.63
CA ILE A 29 -4.58 -5.71 7.52
C ILE A 29 -5.06 -5.61 8.97
N ALA A 30 -5.34 -4.40 9.46
CA ALA A 30 -5.80 -4.17 10.83
C ALA A 30 -7.16 -4.85 11.08
N SER A 31 -8.10 -4.75 10.15
CA SER A 31 -9.41 -5.39 10.27
C SER A 31 -9.30 -6.92 10.23
N ASN A 32 -8.47 -7.48 9.36
CA ASN A 32 -8.24 -8.94 9.29
C ASN A 32 -7.47 -9.49 10.50
N THR A 33 -6.58 -8.71 11.12
CA THR A 33 -5.84 -9.11 12.33
C THR A 33 -6.67 -9.00 13.61
N VAL A 34 -7.62 -8.06 13.68
CA VAL A 34 -8.54 -7.89 14.82
C VAL A 34 -9.75 -8.82 14.72
N ASN A 35 -10.18 -9.20 13.51
CA ASN A 35 -11.37 -10.02 13.26
C ASN A 35 -11.18 -11.54 12.96
N PRO A 36 -10.21 -12.30 13.51
CA PRO A 36 -10.23 -13.76 13.41
C PRO A 36 -11.34 -14.45 14.24
N ALA A 37 -12.00 -13.74 15.16
CA ALA A 37 -12.79 -14.35 16.25
C ALA A 37 -14.29 -13.99 16.30
N GLN A 38 -14.83 -13.09 15.45
CA GLN A 38 -16.21 -12.59 15.61
C GLN A 38 -17.26 -13.17 14.64
N GLN A 39 -16.93 -14.16 13.79
CA GLN A 39 -17.95 -14.92 13.05
C GLN A 39 -18.58 -16.07 13.87
N ALA A 40 -18.59 -15.96 15.20
CA ALA A 40 -19.18 -16.94 16.12
C ALA A 40 -20.54 -16.51 16.69
N THR A 41 -21.35 -15.71 15.98
CA THR A 41 -22.64 -15.28 16.55
C THR A 41 -23.80 -15.13 15.56
N GLN A 42 -24.13 -16.14 14.75
CA GLN A 42 -25.51 -16.30 14.22
C GLN A 42 -25.91 -17.79 14.11
N THR A 43 -26.57 -18.30 15.17
CA THR A 43 -27.55 -19.42 15.27
C THR A 43 -27.18 -20.86 14.82
N PRO A 44 -27.36 -21.90 15.69
CA PRO A 44 -27.11 -23.32 15.36
C PRO A 44 -28.33 -24.02 14.71
N PRO A 45 -28.10 -24.98 13.80
CA PRO A 45 -28.42 -26.38 14.11
C PRO A 45 -27.23 -27.35 13.96
N GLN A 46 -27.23 -28.35 14.83
CA GLN A 46 -26.20 -29.37 15.04
C GLN A 46 -25.86 -30.17 13.76
N ASN A 47 -24.57 -30.55 13.64
CA ASN A 47 -23.92 -31.41 12.63
C ASN A 47 -23.08 -30.71 11.55
N GLN A 48 -22.15 -29.83 11.93
CA GLN A 48 -21.03 -29.49 11.05
C GLN A 48 -19.71 -29.64 11.77
N VAL A 49 -18.87 -30.52 11.23
CA VAL A 49 -17.48 -30.72 11.59
C VAL A 49 -16.70 -29.40 11.40
N ASN A 50 -16.34 -28.77 12.51
CA ASN A 50 -15.29 -27.75 12.64
C ASN A 50 -15.32 -26.54 11.64
N PRO A 51 -16.22 -25.55 11.82
CA PRO A 51 -16.27 -24.34 10.97
C PRO A 51 -15.07 -23.39 11.10
N SER A 52 -14.19 -23.58 12.09
CA SER A 52 -13.03 -22.72 12.34
C SER A 52 -11.90 -22.85 11.31
N SER A 53 -11.73 -24.02 10.67
CA SER A 53 -10.66 -24.24 9.69
C SER A 53 -10.93 -23.52 8.35
N GLN A 54 -12.18 -23.51 7.90
CA GLN A 54 -12.57 -22.92 6.61
C GLN A 54 -12.54 -21.39 6.60
N VAL A 55 -12.76 -20.73 7.75
CA VAL A 55 -12.68 -19.27 7.88
C VAL A 55 -11.21 -18.83 7.95
N ALA A 56 -10.37 -19.55 8.70
CA ALA A 56 -8.93 -19.28 8.77
C ALA A 56 -8.22 -19.44 7.42
N GLU A 57 -8.65 -20.40 6.60
CA GLU A 57 -8.12 -20.60 5.24
C GLU A 57 -8.56 -19.52 4.24
N ARG A 58 -9.70 -18.84 4.48
CA ARG A 58 -10.17 -17.71 3.65
C ARG A 58 -9.58 -16.36 4.04
N SER A 59 -9.28 -16.11 5.32
CA SER A 59 -8.64 -14.86 5.76
C SER A 59 -7.12 -14.81 5.48
N ARG A 60 -6.44 -15.95 5.40
CA ARG A 60 -5.00 -16.03 5.03
C ARG A 60 -4.67 -15.46 3.64
N PRO A 61 -5.38 -15.81 2.54
CA PRO A 61 -5.11 -15.24 1.23
C PRO A 61 -5.42 -13.74 1.19
N ASP A 62 -6.46 -13.27 1.89
CA ASP A 62 -6.81 -11.85 1.97
C ASP A 62 -5.72 -11.02 2.64
N LEU A 63 -5.22 -11.46 3.81
CA LEU A 63 -4.10 -10.81 4.50
C LEU A 63 -2.81 -10.80 3.66
N THR A 64 -2.54 -11.90 2.94
CA THR A 64 -1.37 -11.98 2.06
C THR A 64 -1.46 -10.97 0.93
N GLU A 65 -2.64 -10.85 0.29
CA GLU A 65 -2.92 -9.87 -0.76
C GLU A 65 -2.77 -8.43 -0.24
N SER A 66 -3.29 -8.13 0.96
CA SER A 66 -3.14 -6.81 1.58
C SER A 66 -1.67 -6.46 1.86
N LEU A 67 -0.86 -7.41 2.33
CA LEU A 67 0.57 -7.21 2.57
C LEU A 67 1.36 -7.00 1.28
N VAL A 68 1.05 -7.75 0.22
CA VAL A 68 1.65 -7.56 -1.10
C VAL A 68 1.28 -6.19 -1.67
N THR A 69 0.03 -5.79 -1.56
CA THR A 69 -0.46 -4.46 -1.99
C THR A 69 0.24 -3.34 -1.23
N LEU A 70 0.39 -3.46 0.08
CA LEU A 70 1.14 -2.50 0.90
C LEU A 70 2.59 -2.38 0.44
N ARG A 71 3.25 -3.52 0.18
CA ARG A 71 4.65 -3.53 -0.26
C ARG A 71 4.81 -2.94 -1.67
N ALA A 72 3.87 -3.19 -2.56
CA ALA A 72 3.83 -2.56 -3.89
C ALA A 72 3.66 -1.05 -3.78
N ALA A 73 2.75 -0.57 -2.92
CA ALA A 73 2.55 0.86 -2.68
C ALA A 73 3.81 1.52 -2.09
N GLU A 74 4.49 0.87 -1.13
CA GLU A 74 5.75 1.38 -0.58
C GLU A 74 6.84 1.52 -1.65
N ASN A 75 6.99 0.51 -2.52
CA ASN A 75 7.94 0.55 -3.63
C ASN A 75 7.61 1.67 -4.62
N GLU A 76 6.33 1.86 -4.94
CA GLU A 76 5.87 2.94 -5.82
C GLU A 76 6.19 4.31 -5.22
N VAL A 77 5.93 4.51 -3.93
CA VAL A 77 6.28 5.75 -3.21
C VAL A 77 7.78 5.98 -3.23
N ARG A 78 8.60 4.94 -2.95
CA ARG A 78 10.07 5.04 -3.01
C ARG A 78 10.58 5.40 -4.40
N ALA A 79 10.02 4.79 -5.45
CA ALA A 79 10.41 5.09 -6.82
C ALA A 79 10.08 6.55 -7.18
N ASN A 80 8.89 7.03 -6.80
CA ASN A 80 8.50 8.42 -7.00
C ASN A 80 9.38 9.40 -6.21
N ALA A 81 9.75 9.06 -4.97
CA ALA A 81 10.70 9.85 -4.18
C ALA A 81 12.06 9.98 -4.89
N ARG A 82 12.58 8.87 -5.45
CA ARG A 82 13.82 8.88 -6.23
C ARG A 82 13.75 9.79 -7.47
N VAL A 83 12.58 9.87 -8.12
CA VAL A 83 12.35 10.78 -9.25
C VAL A 83 12.38 12.24 -8.81
N VAL A 84 11.83 12.54 -7.63
CA VAL A 84 11.88 13.89 -7.05
C VAL A 84 13.31 14.27 -6.66
N ASP A 85 14.05 13.38 -6.01
CA ASP A 85 15.45 13.61 -5.63
C ASP A 85 16.34 13.89 -6.85
N THR A 86 16.18 13.08 -7.91
CA THR A 86 16.94 13.28 -9.15
C THR A 86 16.55 14.56 -9.88
N ALA A 87 15.28 14.97 -9.83
CA ALA A 87 14.85 16.26 -10.36
C ALA A 87 15.49 17.43 -9.59
N ASP A 88 15.64 17.33 -8.27
CA ASP A 88 16.29 18.34 -7.42
C ASP A 88 17.81 18.40 -7.68
N GLU A 89 18.47 17.25 -7.79
CA GLU A 89 19.91 17.17 -8.11
C GLU A 89 20.21 17.75 -9.52
N VAL A 90 19.38 17.46 -10.51
CA VAL A 90 19.49 18.06 -11.86
C VAL A 90 19.25 19.57 -11.82
N LEU A 91 18.31 20.04 -10.99
CA LEU A 91 18.08 21.48 -10.82
C LEU A 91 19.28 22.16 -10.15
N GLY A 92 19.83 21.56 -9.10
CA GLY A 92 21.02 22.05 -8.40
C GLY A 92 22.24 22.14 -9.30
N THR A 93 22.51 21.10 -10.09
CA THR A 93 23.62 21.10 -11.06
C THR A 93 23.43 22.13 -12.19
N LEU A 94 22.20 22.43 -12.60
CA LEU A 94 21.90 23.49 -13.57
C LEU A 94 22.07 24.90 -13.00
N ILE A 95 21.89 25.10 -11.70
CA ILE A 95 22.16 26.38 -11.03
C ILE A 95 23.68 26.58 -10.93
N ASP A 96 24.41 25.55 -10.49
CA ASP A 96 25.86 25.61 -10.26
C ASP A 96 26.66 25.84 -11.55
N THR A 97 26.16 25.32 -12.69
CA THR A 97 26.76 25.54 -14.02
C THR A 97 26.45 26.91 -14.63
N ARG A 98 25.47 27.65 -14.10
CA ARG A 98 25.11 29.01 -14.57
C ARG A 98 25.65 30.13 -13.68
N ALA A 99 26.20 29.79 -12.51
CA ALA A 99 26.78 30.72 -11.54
C ALA A 99 28.21 31.13 -11.91
#